data_AF-A0A5C9CUK1-F1
#
_entry.id   AF-A0A5C9CUK1-F1
#
_cell.length_a   1.000
_cell.length_b   1.000
_cell.length_c   1.000
_cell.angle_alpha   90.00
_cell.angle_beta   90.00
_cell.angle_gamma   90.00
#
_symmetry.space_group_name_H-M   'P 1'
#
loop_
_entity.id
_entity.type
_entity.pdbx_description
1 polymer ?
#
loop_
_entity_poly.entity_id
_entity_poly.type
_entity_poly.pdbx_seq_one_letter_code
_entity_poly.pdbx_strand_id
1 'polypeptide(L)'
;MKGMLDFLEKAGLVKKDEPVPPPSDNADTASAPPLVTEPLVIDLPAMPSGEPLDLARIYADQGVPASIYPAERLLRLVDGLSAMDEATRLMAIKAMDAADESWSIDDPLADAAAKLSALAAHAEQLQMSQQALQAQTQARLDAVAARQAQTVGDIRQQISELEALVERELTRAAQETATQQAALQTAQAQTARELAEITQTSQRLQSLARQFGTPNPQE
;
A
#
# COMPACT_ATOMS: atom_id res chain seq x y z
N MET A 1 36.20 16.58 22.49
CA MET A 1 35.07 16.46 21.55
C MET A 1 35.21 15.23 20.64
N LYS A 2 35.35 14.01 21.20
CA LYS A 2 35.52 12.76 20.43
C LYS A 2 34.36 11.77 20.62
N GLY A 3 33.69 11.80 21.77
CA GLY A 3 32.57 10.90 22.06
C GLY A 3 31.25 11.20 21.33
N MET A 4 31.09 12.39 20.74
CA MET A 4 29.87 12.73 19.98
C MET A 4 29.87 12.13 18.58
N LEU A 5 31.06 11.93 17.98
CA LEU A 5 31.21 11.26 16.69
C LEU A 5 30.96 9.76 16.80
N ASP A 6 31.48 9.10 17.84
CA ASP A 6 31.26 7.66 18.06
C ASP A 6 29.78 7.33 18.31
N PHE A 7 29.02 8.26 18.90
CA PHE A 7 27.58 8.08 19.12
C PHE A 7 26.78 8.18 17.82
N LEU A 8 27.17 9.10 16.93
CA LEU A 8 26.54 9.27 15.61
C LEU A 8 26.91 8.13 14.64
N GLU A 9 28.08 7.53 14.82
CA GLU A 9 28.52 6.33 14.08
C GLU A 9 27.75 5.08 14.55
N LYS A 10 27.55 4.92 15.86
CA LYS A 10 26.79 3.79 16.43
C LYS A 10 25.28 3.88 16.16
N ALA A 11 24.76 5.10 15.97
CA ALA A 11 23.41 5.36 15.51
C ALA A 11 23.25 5.24 13.97
N GLY A 12 24.35 5.02 13.23
CA GLY A 12 24.33 4.84 11.78
C GLY A 12 24.17 6.13 10.97
N LEU A 13 24.34 7.31 11.59
CA LEU A 13 24.14 8.61 10.95
C LEU A 13 25.39 9.17 10.25
N VAL A 14 26.59 8.64 10.50
CA VAL A 14 27.83 9.13 9.86
C VAL A 14 28.75 7.96 9.51
N LYS A 15 29.17 7.88 8.24
CA LYS A 15 30.25 7.02 7.75
C LYS A 15 31.44 7.90 7.35
N LYS A 16 32.65 7.52 7.76
CA LYS A 16 33.90 8.18 7.34
C LYS A 16 34.21 7.82 5.89
N ASP A 17 34.28 8.82 5.02
CA ASP A 17 34.85 8.66 3.68
C ASP A 17 36.39 8.62 3.78
N GLU A 18 36.98 7.53 3.30
CA GLU A 18 38.39 7.46 2.88
C GLU A 18 38.44 7.27 1.35
N PRO A 19 39.50 7.73 0.67
CA PRO A 19 39.44 8.15 -0.72
C PRO A 19 39.45 6.99 -1.72
N VAL A 20 38.68 7.17 -2.78
CA VAL A 20 38.51 6.30 -3.95
C VAL A 20 39.75 6.31 -4.85
N PRO A 21 40.30 5.15 -5.25
CA PRO A 21 40.96 4.97 -6.54
C PRO A 21 39.96 4.43 -7.59
N PRO A 22 39.97 4.89 -8.85
CA PRO A 22 39.05 4.43 -9.90
C PRO A 22 39.74 3.43 -10.86
N PRO A 23 39.06 2.90 -11.88
CA PRO A 23 37.86 2.05 -11.81
C PRO A 23 38.03 0.79 -12.69
N SER A 24 37.25 -0.27 -12.49
CA SER A 24 36.91 -1.24 -13.55
C SER A 24 35.65 -2.01 -13.19
N ASP A 25 34.71 -1.97 -14.12
CA ASP A 25 33.36 -2.52 -14.10
C ASP A 25 33.28 -3.98 -13.66
N ASN A 26 32.44 -4.25 -12.66
CA ASN A 26 31.63 -5.45 -12.50
C ASN A 26 30.60 -5.16 -11.39
N ALA A 27 29.46 -4.61 -11.78
CA ALA A 27 28.34 -4.39 -10.88
C ALA A 27 27.63 -5.73 -10.59
N ASP A 28 28.09 -6.40 -9.53
CA ASP A 28 27.35 -7.47 -8.85
C ASP A 28 26.74 -6.86 -7.58
N THR A 29 25.48 -6.42 -7.69
CA THR A 29 24.76 -5.73 -6.61
C THR A 29 24.06 -6.74 -5.70
N ALA A 30 24.69 -7.06 -4.56
CA ALA A 30 24.07 -7.77 -3.45
C ALA A 30 23.27 -6.81 -2.54
N SER A 31 21.93 -6.96 -2.59
CA SER A 31 20.88 -6.67 -1.61
C SER A 31 21.11 -5.64 -0.48
N ALA A 32 20.50 -4.48 -0.68
CA ALA A 32 20.04 -3.54 0.36
C ALA A 32 18.59 -3.88 0.80
N PRO A 33 18.13 -3.46 2.00
CA PRO A 33 16.73 -3.60 2.43
C PRO A 33 15.80 -2.69 1.59
N PRO A 34 14.64 -3.15 1.08
CA PRO A 34 13.80 -2.33 0.24
C PRO A 34 12.85 -1.47 1.10
N LEU A 35 13.17 -0.19 1.26
CA LEU A 35 12.26 0.84 1.76
C LEU A 35 11.99 1.87 0.66
N VAL A 36 11.40 1.36 -0.42
CA VAL A 36 10.43 2.06 -1.25
C VAL A 36 9.70 0.93 -1.95
N THR A 37 8.50 0.61 -1.50
CA THR A 37 7.57 -0.05 -2.41
C THR A 37 7.31 1.00 -3.47
N GLU A 38 8.08 0.95 -4.55
CA GLU A 38 7.69 1.51 -5.84
C GLU A 38 6.20 1.22 -6.01
N PRO A 39 5.40 2.14 -6.56
CA PRO A 39 4.03 1.79 -6.91
C PRO A 39 4.16 0.52 -7.73
N LEU A 40 3.65 -0.61 -7.19
CA LEU A 40 3.53 -1.86 -7.92
C LEU A 40 2.92 -1.45 -9.23
N VAL A 41 3.75 -1.39 -10.28
CA VAL A 41 3.31 -1.10 -11.63
C VAL A 41 2.20 -2.09 -11.82
N ILE A 42 0.99 -1.54 -11.87
CA ILE A 42 -0.20 -2.32 -11.85
C ILE A 42 -0.21 -2.93 -13.23
N ASP A 43 0.34 -4.14 -13.35
CA ASP A 43 0.08 -4.99 -14.49
C ASP A 43 -1.36 -5.48 -14.28
N LEU A 44 -2.30 -4.55 -14.43
CA LEU A 44 -3.63 -4.91 -14.85
C LEU A 44 -3.37 -5.64 -16.16
N PRO A 45 -3.78 -6.91 -16.32
CA PRO A 45 -3.80 -7.49 -17.65
C PRO A 45 -4.54 -6.48 -18.52
N ALA A 46 -3.82 -5.94 -19.52
CA ALA A 46 -4.35 -4.93 -20.41
C ALA A 46 -5.69 -5.47 -20.90
N MET A 47 -6.79 -4.86 -20.46
CA MET A 47 -8.11 -5.24 -20.91
C MET A 47 -8.04 -5.12 -22.44
N PRO A 48 -8.34 -6.19 -23.21
CA PRO A 48 -8.37 -6.08 -24.66
C PRO A 48 -9.33 -4.95 -24.99
N SER A 49 -8.75 -3.88 -25.51
CA SER A 49 -9.36 -2.58 -25.61
C SER A 49 -10.37 -2.60 -26.74
N GLY A 50 -11.65 -2.85 -26.45
CA GLY A 50 -12.79 -2.61 -27.35
C GLY A 50 -12.61 -3.10 -28.80
N GLU A 51 -11.74 -4.09 -29.01
CA GLU A 51 -11.37 -4.55 -30.34
C GLU A 51 -12.59 -5.28 -30.91
N PRO A 52 -12.97 -5.01 -32.18
CA PRO A 52 -14.12 -5.67 -32.77
C PRO A 52 -13.95 -7.19 -32.70
N LEU A 53 -15.05 -7.90 -32.46
CA LEU A 53 -15.06 -9.36 -32.37
C LEU A 53 -14.50 -9.98 -33.67
N ASP A 54 -13.31 -10.58 -33.58
CA ASP A 54 -12.69 -11.27 -34.70
C ASP A 54 -13.14 -12.74 -34.76
N LEU A 55 -14.21 -12.98 -35.51
CA LEU A 55 -14.77 -14.32 -35.69
C LEU A 55 -13.79 -15.28 -36.41
N ALA A 56 -12.97 -14.77 -37.33
CA ALA A 56 -12.03 -15.60 -38.07
C ALA A 56 -10.97 -16.18 -37.13
N ARG A 57 -10.49 -15.36 -36.19
CA ARG A 57 -9.60 -15.79 -35.13
C ARG A 57 -10.26 -16.79 -34.19
N ILE A 58 -11.50 -16.54 -33.75
CA ILE A 58 -12.22 -17.48 -32.86
C ILE A 58 -12.37 -18.86 -33.51
N TYR A 59 -12.72 -18.90 -34.79
CA TYR A 59 -12.82 -20.15 -35.54
C TYR A 59 -11.46 -20.84 -35.69
N ALA A 60 -10.40 -20.09 -35.96
CA ALA A 60 -9.05 -20.63 -36.06
C ALA A 60 -8.54 -21.20 -34.72
N ASP A 61 -8.76 -20.48 -33.61
CA ASP A 61 -8.36 -20.88 -32.26
C ASP A 61 -9.07 -22.17 -31.81
N GLN A 62 -10.30 -22.39 -32.30
CA GLN A 62 -11.10 -23.59 -32.03
C GLN A 62 -10.95 -24.67 -33.10
N GLY A 63 -10.07 -24.47 -34.10
CA GLY A 63 -9.76 -25.46 -35.12
C GLY A 63 -10.90 -25.77 -36.09
N VAL A 64 -11.80 -24.80 -36.36
CA VAL A 64 -12.88 -24.97 -37.33
C VAL A 64 -12.27 -25.16 -38.73
N PRO A 65 -12.55 -26.28 -39.42
CA PRO A 65 -12.01 -26.52 -40.76
C PRO A 65 -12.64 -25.56 -41.78
N ALA A 66 -11.87 -25.22 -42.82
CA ALA A 66 -12.42 -24.46 -43.94
C ALA A 66 -13.44 -25.33 -44.72
N SER A 67 -14.68 -24.87 -44.81
CA SER A 67 -15.71 -25.53 -45.60
C SER A 67 -15.67 -25.12 -47.07
N ILE A 68 -15.91 -26.09 -47.96
CA ILE A 68 -16.05 -25.87 -49.41
C ILE A 68 -17.30 -25.04 -49.70
N TYR A 69 -18.37 -25.27 -48.94
CA TYR A 69 -19.60 -24.48 -48.97
C TYR A 69 -19.93 -23.94 -47.58
N PRO A 70 -19.48 -22.72 -47.25
CA PRO A 70 -19.61 -22.17 -45.90
C PRO A 70 -21.06 -21.75 -45.59
N ALA A 71 -21.42 -21.82 -44.30
CA ALA A 71 -22.75 -21.50 -43.79
C ALA A 71 -23.22 -20.08 -44.19
N GLU A 72 -22.32 -19.10 -44.27
CA GLU A 72 -22.65 -17.72 -44.68
C GLU A 72 -23.18 -17.66 -46.10
N ARG A 73 -22.80 -18.61 -46.96
CA ARG A 73 -23.32 -18.70 -48.34
C ARG A 73 -24.77 -19.19 -48.34
N LEU A 74 -25.09 -20.19 -47.52
CA LEU A 74 -26.46 -20.66 -47.33
C LEU A 74 -27.33 -19.58 -46.68
N LEU A 75 -26.81 -18.85 -45.69
CA LEU A 75 -27.51 -17.72 -45.07
C LEU A 75 -27.85 -16.64 -46.11
N ARG A 76 -26.88 -16.22 -46.94
CA ARG A 76 -27.13 -15.26 -48.02
C ARG A 76 -28.18 -15.76 -49.03
N LEU A 77 -28.19 -17.06 -49.34
CA LEU A 77 -29.20 -17.66 -50.22
C LEU A 77 -30.59 -17.59 -49.57
N VAL A 78 -30.70 -17.99 -48.30
CA VAL A 78 -31.93 -17.93 -47.51
C VAL A 78 -32.45 -16.49 -47.43
N ASP A 79 -31.56 -15.52 -47.19
CA ASP A 79 -31.88 -14.08 -47.17
C ASP A 79 -32.34 -13.57 -48.54
N GLY A 80 -31.70 -14.02 -49.63
CA GLY A 80 -32.09 -13.69 -51.00
C GLY A 80 -33.46 -14.24 -51.38
N LEU A 81 -33.87 -15.36 -50.78
CA LEU A 81 -35.19 -15.95 -50.95
C LEU A 81 -36.22 -15.41 -49.94
N SER A 82 -35.87 -14.42 -49.10
CA SER A 82 -36.71 -13.88 -48.01
C SER A 82 -38.13 -13.47 -48.43
N ALA A 83 -38.32 -13.06 -49.69
CA ALA A 83 -39.63 -12.69 -50.24
C ALA A 83 -40.61 -13.87 -50.43
N MET A 84 -40.11 -15.11 -50.45
CA MET A 84 -40.92 -16.33 -50.52
C MET A 84 -41.35 -16.78 -49.13
N ASP A 85 -42.48 -17.50 -49.04
CA ASP A 85 -42.85 -18.19 -47.80
C ASP A 85 -41.84 -19.30 -47.46
N GLU A 86 -41.80 -19.68 -46.19
CA GLU A 86 -40.82 -20.64 -45.67
C GLU A 86 -40.87 -22.02 -46.35
N ALA A 87 -42.08 -22.52 -46.65
CA ALA A 87 -42.23 -23.82 -47.30
C ALA A 87 -41.69 -23.79 -48.73
N THR A 88 -41.97 -22.72 -49.48
CA THR A 88 -41.45 -22.54 -50.84
C THR A 88 -39.93 -22.34 -50.84
N ARG A 89 -39.39 -21.61 -49.86
CA ARG A 89 -37.93 -21.44 -49.67
C ARG A 89 -37.22 -22.77 -49.44
N LEU A 90 -37.75 -23.60 -48.54
CA LEU A 90 -37.20 -24.92 -48.24
C LEU A 90 -37.27 -25.86 -49.46
N MET A 91 -38.38 -25.82 -50.21
CA MET A 91 -38.50 -26.59 -51.46
C MET A 91 -37.49 -26.14 -52.51
N ALA A 92 -37.27 -24.83 -52.67
CA ALA A 92 -36.28 -24.31 -53.61
C ALA A 92 -34.86 -24.76 -53.25
N ILE A 93 -34.47 -24.70 -51.98
CA ILE A 93 -33.15 -25.14 -51.51
C ILE A 93 -32.96 -26.64 -51.71
N LYS A 94 -33.96 -27.46 -51.38
CA LYS A 94 -33.93 -28.92 -51.62
C LYS A 94 -33.87 -29.26 -53.11
N ALA A 95 -34.55 -28.50 -53.95
CA ALA A 95 -34.48 -28.68 -55.40
C ALA A 95 -33.10 -28.32 -55.94
N MET A 96 -32.44 -27.30 -55.40
CA MET A 96 -31.06 -26.94 -55.75
C MET A 96 -30.05 -28.01 -55.32
N ASP A 97 -30.18 -28.55 -54.11
CA ASP A 97 -29.37 -29.66 -53.60
C ASP A 97 -29.54 -30.93 -54.46
N ALA A 98 -30.76 -31.24 -54.89
CA ALA A 98 -31.02 -32.40 -55.75
C ALA A 98 -30.58 -32.20 -57.22
N ALA A 99 -30.48 -30.96 -57.70
CA ALA A 99 -30.19 -30.65 -59.10
C ALA A 99 -28.71 -30.35 -59.37
N ASP A 100 -27.92 -30.03 -58.34
CA ASP A 100 -26.51 -29.64 -58.46
C ASP A 100 -25.62 -30.59 -57.66
N GLU A 101 -24.85 -31.42 -58.35
CA GLU A 101 -23.91 -32.37 -57.73
C GLU A 101 -22.64 -31.70 -57.16
N SER A 102 -22.45 -30.39 -57.39
CA SER A 102 -21.25 -29.66 -56.96
C SER A 102 -21.28 -29.17 -55.51
N TRP A 103 -22.41 -29.31 -54.82
CA TRP A 103 -22.56 -28.99 -53.40
C TRP A 103 -23.67 -29.82 -52.76
N SER A 104 -23.65 -29.95 -51.44
CA SER A 104 -24.79 -30.47 -50.69
C SER A 104 -25.16 -29.54 -49.53
N ILE A 105 -26.42 -29.56 -49.11
CA ILE A 105 -26.89 -28.86 -47.90
C ILE A 105 -26.20 -29.34 -46.62
N ASP A 106 -25.66 -30.56 -46.61
CA ASP A 106 -24.94 -31.09 -45.45
C ASP A 106 -23.65 -30.30 -45.16
N ASP A 107 -22.97 -29.77 -46.18
CA ASP A 107 -21.72 -29.00 -46.04
C ASP A 107 -21.89 -27.69 -45.24
N PRO A 108 -22.82 -26.77 -45.60
CA PRO A 108 -23.06 -25.56 -44.80
C PRO A 108 -23.66 -25.86 -43.43
N LEU A 109 -24.42 -26.96 -43.28
CA LEU A 109 -24.95 -27.36 -41.97
C LEU A 109 -23.84 -27.86 -41.05
N ALA A 110 -22.90 -28.66 -41.56
CA ALA A 110 -21.74 -29.12 -40.82
C ALA A 110 -20.81 -27.94 -40.43
N ASP A 111 -20.58 -27.01 -41.35
CA ASP A 111 -19.83 -25.77 -41.09
C ASP A 111 -20.50 -24.90 -40.02
N ALA A 112 -21.82 -24.71 -40.10
CA ALA A 112 -22.58 -23.97 -39.09
C ALA A 112 -22.48 -24.63 -37.71
N ALA A 113 -22.59 -25.96 -37.64
CA ALA A 113 -22.46 -26.69 -36.38
C ALA A 113 -21.05 -26.53 -35.77
N ALA A 114 -20.00 -26.61 -36.60
CA ALA A 114 -18.62 -26.41 -36.15
C ALA A 114 -18.39 -24.97 -35.62
N LYS A 115 -18.88 -23.96 -36.35
CA LYS A 115 -18.79 -22.55 -35.93
C LYS A 115 -19.59 -22.26 -34.65
N LEU A 116 -20.78 -22.83 -34.50
CA LEU A 116 -21.56 -22.71 -33.26
C LEU A 116 -20.85 -23.34 -32.06
N SER A 117 -20.25 -24.53 -32.24
CA SER A 117 -19.43 -25.16 -31.20
C SER A 117 -18.24 -24.29 -30.81
N ALA A 118 -17.55 -23.70 -31.80
CA ALA A 118 -16.43 -22.80 -31.54
C ALA A 118 -16.85 -21.54 -30.77
N LEU A 119 -17.97 -20.93 -31.15
CA LEU A 119 -18.51 -19.75 -30.45
C LEU A 119 -18.92 -20.09 -29.01
N ALA A 120 -19.56 -21.25 -28.80
CA ALA A 120 -19.94 -21.69 -27.46
C ALA A 120 -18.71 -21.92 -26.57
N ALA A 121 -17.68 -22.60 -27.08
CA ALA A 121 -16.44 -22.84 -26.36
C ALA A 121 -15.72 -21.53 -26.01
N HIS A 122 -15.65 -20.58 -26.96
CA HIS A 122 -15.05 -19.27 -26.71
C HIS A 122 -15.85 -18.45 -25.68
N ALA A 123 -17.19 -18.49 -25.73
CA ALA A 123 -18.04 -17.82 -24.75
C ALA A 123 -17.84 -18.40 -23.34
N GLU A 124 -17.74 -19.72 -23.22
CA GLU A 124 -17.46 -20.40 -21.95
C GLU A 124 -16.08 -20.00 -21.40
N GLN A 125 -15.05 -20.00 -22.24
CA GLN A 125 -13.71 -19.55 -21.85
C GLN A 125 -13.71 -18.08 -21.39
N LEU A 126 -14.43 -17.21 -22.10
CA LEU A 126 -14.55 -15.80 -21.70
C LEU A 126 -15.23 -15.66 -20.35
N GLN A 127 -16.30 -16.41 -20.10
CA GLN A 127 -17.01 -16.41 -18.82
C GLN A 127 -16.11 -16.92 -17.67
N MET A 128 -15.36 -18.00 -17.89
CA MET A 128 -14.40 -18.51 -16.89
C MET A 128 -13.29 -17.49 -16.61
N SER A 129 -12.75 -16.85 -17.64
CA SER A 129 -11.70 -15.83 -17.48
C SER A 129 -12.21 -14.61 -16.71
N GLN A 130 -13.45 -14.17 -16.96
CA GLN A 130 -14.09 -13.10 -16.23
C GLN A 130 -14.28 -13.47 -14.75
N GLN A 131 -14.77 -14.68 -14.45
CA GLN A 131 -14.94 -15.14 -13.08
C GLN A 131 -13.61 -15.22 -12.32
N ALA A 132 -12.56 -15.72 -12.98
CA ALA A 132 -11.22 -15.78 -12.40
C ALA A 132 -10.67 -14.37 -12.12
N LEU A 133 -10.83 -13.43 -13.06
CA LEU A 133 -10.41 -12.04 -12.88
C LEU A 133 -11.18 -11.36 -11.74
N GLN A 134 -12.50 -11.58 -11.63
CA GLN A 134 -13.33 -11.06 -10.54
C GLN A 134 -12.87 -11.61 -9.18
N ALA A 135 -12.65 -12.93 -9.08
CA ALA A 135 -12.18 -13.55 -7.85
C ALA A 135 -10.79 -13.03 -7.43
N GLN A 136 -9.86 -12.91 -8.38
CA GLN A 136 -8.53 -12.35 -8.13
C GLN A 136 -8.60 -10.90 -7.67
N THR A 137 -9.45 -10.10 -8.32
CA THR A 137 -9.64 -8.69 -7.97
C THR A 137 -10.21 -8.55 -6.57
N GLN A 138 -11.23 -9.35 -6.21
CA GLN A 138 -11.82 -9.33 -4.88
C GLN A 138 -10.79 -9.73 -3.80
N ALA A 139 -10.04 -10.81 -4.02
CA ALA A 139 -8.99 -11.23 -3.10
C ALA A 139 -7.92 -10.14 -2.89
N ARG A 140 -7.59 -9.38 -3.94
CA ARG A 140 -6.67 -8.24 -3.84
C ARG A 140 -7.25 -7.09 -3.03
N LEU A 141 -8.52 -6.76 -3.21
CA LEU A 141 -9.21 -5.74 -2.43
C LEU A 141 -9.28 -6.11 -0.95
N ASP A 142 -9.60 -7.38 -0.65
CA ASP A 142 -9.65 -7.90 0.72
C ASP A 142 -8.26 -7.84 1.39
N ALA A 143 -7.20 -8.19 0.65
CA ALA A 143 -5.83 -8.11 1.15
C ALA A 143 -5.39 -6.65 1.44
N VAL A 144 -5.81 -5.70 0.61
CA VAL A 144 -5.57 -4.26 0.84
C VAL A 144 -6.32 -3.79 2.09
N ALA A 145 -7.59 -4.16 2.24
CA ALA A 145 -8.40 -3.79 3.40
C ALA A 145 -7.84 -4.38 4.71
N ALA A 146 -7.42 -5.65 4.69
CA ALA A 146 -6.81 -6.30 5.84
C ALA A 146 -5.50 -5.62 6.25
N ARG A 147 -4.63 -5.31 5.27
CA ARG A 147 -3.38 -4.58 5.52
C ARG A 147 -3.67 -3.19 6.10
N GLN A 148 -4.65 -2.47 5.55
CA GLN A 148 -5.05 -1.16 6.05
C GLN A 148 -5.53 -1.23 7.51
N ALA A 149 -6.40 -2.20 7.82
CA ALA A 149 -6.93 -2.39 9.16
C ALA A 149 -5.81 -2.70 10.17
N GLN A 150 -4.86 -3.56 9.79
CA GLN A 150 -3.69 -3.87 10.60
C GLN A 150 -2.83 -2.63 10.85
N THR A 151 -2.40 -1.93 9.79
CA THR A 151 -1.56 -0.74 9.90
C THR A 151 -2.22 0.34 10.77
N VAL A 152 -3.52 0.58 10.61
CA VAL A 152 -4.25 1.54 11.44
C VAL A 152 -4.34 1.08 12.90
N GLY A 153 -4.53 -0.21 13.14
CA GLY A 153 -4.48 -0.80 14.48
C GLY A 153 -3.13 -0.58 15.15
N ASP A 154 -2.04 -0.90 14.46
CA ASP A 154 -0.67 -0.73 14.95
C ASP A 154 -0.36 0.74 15.26
N ILE A 155 -0.77 1.66 14.38
CA ILE A 155 -0.61 3.11 14.60
C ILE A 155 -1.36 3.55 15.87
N ARG A 156 -2.60 3.08 16.06
CA ARG A 156 -3.39 3.43 17.26
C ARG A 156 -2.75 2.90 18.53
N GLN A 157 -2.18 1.70 18.49
CA GLN A 157 -1.45 1.15 19.62
C GLN A 157 -0.22 2.02 19.95
N GLN A 158 0.59 2.37 18.95
CA GLN A 158 1.76 3.24 19.15
C GLN A 158 1.37 4.61 19.73
N ILE A 159 0.26 5.19 19.28
CA ILE A 159 -0.26 6.44 19.84
C ILE A 159 -0.57 6.26 21.33
N SER A 160 -1.28 5.20 21.72
CA SER A 160 -1.61 4.95 23.13
C SER A 160 -0.38 4.73 24.02
N GLU A 161 0.65 4.07 23.49
CA GLU A 161 1.92 3.86 24.19
C GLU A 161 2.68 5.19 24.39
N LEU A 162 2.70 6.04 23.35
CA LEU A 162 3.29 7.37 23.43
C LEU A 162 2.52 8.29 24.39
N GLU A 163 1.18 8.24 24.39
CA GLU A 163 0.34 8.98 25.34
C GLU A 163 0.63 8.55 26.78
N ALA A 164 0.77 7.24 27.05
CA ALA A 164 1.14 6.75 28.38
C ALA A 164 2.54 7.20 28.82
N LEU A 165 3.50 7.27 27.88
CA LEU A 165 4.83 7.82 28.17
C LEU A 165 4.77 9.32 28.51
N VAL A 166 3.96 10.09 27.77
CA VAL A 166 3.74 11.52 28.05
C VAL A 166 3.16 11.71 29.45
N GLU A 167 2.12 10.96 29.84
CA GLU A 167 1.53 11.05 31.18
C GLU A 167 2.53 10.71 32.29
N ARG A 168 3.38 9.71 32.07
CA ARG A 168 4.41 9.32 33.02
C ARG A 168 5.46 10.42 33.21
N GLU A 169 5.93 11.03 32.12
CA GLU A 169 6.90 12.13 32.19
C GLU A 169 6.30 13.39 32.82
N LEU A 170 5.03 13.70 32.54
CA LEU A 170 4.32 14.80 33.22
C LEU A 170 4.24 14.57 34.74
N THR A 171 3.89 13.35 35.16
CA THR A 171 3.81 12.99 36.58
C THR A 171 5.18 13.08 37.26
N ARG A 172 6.21 12.56 36.60
CA ARG A 172 7.59 12.62 37.07
C ARG A 172 8.07 14.07 37.21
N ALA A 173 7.88 14.90 36.19
CA ALA A 173 8.28 16.30 36.21
C ALA A 173 7.55 17.08 37.31
N ALA A 174 6.26 16.81 37.53
CA ALA A 174 5.51 17.40 38.64
C ALA A 174 6.09 17.01 40.01
N GLN A 175 6.44 15.73 40.20
CA GLN A 175 7.04 15.24 41.45
C GLN A 175 8.45 15.80 41.68
N GLU A 176 9.29 15.86 40.64
CA GLU A 176 10.63 16.46 40.70
C GLU A 176 10.52 17.95 41.06
N THR A 177 9.59 18.67 40.41
CA THR A 177 9.33 20.09 40.71
C THR A 177 8.89 20.29 42.16
N ALA A 178 7.93 19.51 42.64
CA ALA A 178 7.45 19.59 44.03
C ALA A 178 8.57 19.30 45.03
N THR A 179 9.42 18.31 44.74
CA THR A 179 10.56 17.94 45.60
C THR A 179 11.59 19.07 45.66
N GLN A 180 11.92 19.68 44.51
CA GLN A 180 12.85 20.81 44.46
C GLN A 180 12.28 22.05 45.19
N GLN A 181 11.00 22.34 45.02
CA GLN A 181 10.33 23.43 45.73
C GLN A 181 10.33 23.21 47.24
N ALA A 182 10.04 22.00 47.72
CA ALA A 182 10.07 21.67 49.14
C ALA A 182 11.50 21.79 49.73
N ALA A 183 12.52 21.33 48.99
CA ALA A 183 13.92 21.46 49.40
C ALA A 183 14.34 22.93 49.50
N LEU A 184 13.95 23.76 48.53
CA LEU A 184 14.21 25.20 48.52
C LEU A 184 13.53 25.91 49.71
N GLN A 185 12.25 25.61 49.97
CA GLN A 185 11.54 26.17 51.13
C GLN A 185 12.18 25.78 52.47
N THR A 186 12.63 24.52 52.59
CA THR A 186 13.32 24.03 53.79
C THR A 186 14.64 24.78 54.01
N ALA A 187 15.45 24.92 52.95
CA ALA A 187 16.72 25.65 53.02
C ALA A 187 16.52 27.13 53.37
N GLN A 188 15.51 27.77 52.79
CA GLN A 188 15.12 29.14 53.13
C GLN A 188 14.71 29.28 54.60
N ALA A 189 13.88 28.37 55.11
CA ALA A 189 13.44 28.38 56.50
C ALA A 189 14.62 28.18 57.48
N GLN A 190 15.56 27.28 57.15
CA GLN A 190 16.77 27.09 57.94
C GLN A 190 17.66 28.35 57.93
N THR A 191 17.91 28.91 56.75
CA THR A 191 18.72 30.13 56.59
C THR A 191 18.13 31.30 57.37
N ALA A 192 16.79 31.46 57.35
CA ALA A 192 16.10 32.49 58.11
C ALA A 192 16.28 32.33 59.63
N ARG A 193 16.28 31.08 60.14
CA ARG A 193 16.54 30.79 61.56
C ARG A 193 17.98 31.11 61.94
N GLU A 194 18.94 30.67 61.14
CA GLU A 194 20.36 30.96 61.37
C GLU A 194 20.65 32.47 61.36
N LEU A 195 20.08 33.22 60.40
CA LEU A 195 20.19 34.68 60.36
C LEU A 195 19.56 35.35 61.59
N ALA A 196 18.41 34.87 62.05
CA ALA A 196 17.77 35.38 63.27
C ALA A 196 18.65 35.14 64.50
N GLU A 197 19.26 33.95 64.61
CA GLU A 197 20.18 33.60 65.70
C GLU A 197 21.47 34.44 65.67
N ILE A 198 22.07 34.62 64.49
CA ILE A 198 23.24 35.51 64.30
C ILE A 198 22.87 36.94 64.70
N THR A 199 21.71 37.44 64.28
CA THR A 199 21.24 38.79 64.61
C THR A 199 21.05 38.96 66.12
N GLN A 200 20.40 37.99 66.78
CA GLN A 200 20.21 38.01 68.22
C GLN A 200 21.55 37.98 68.97
N THR A 201 22.49 37.14 68.53
CA THR A 201 23.82 37.03 69.13
C THR A 201 24.62 38.32 68.93
N SER A 202 24.58 38.91 67.74
CA SER A 202 25.18 40.22 67.45
C SER A 202 24.64 41.32 68.36
N GLN A 203 23.31 41.39 68.55
CA GLN A 203 22.69 42.34 69.47
C GLN A 203 23.13 42.13 70.92
N ARG A 204 23.23 40.87 71.38
CA ARG A 204 23.76 40.55 72.72
C ARG A 204 25.20 41.03 72.88
N LEU A 205 26.07 40.74 71.92
CA LEU A 205 27.47 41.18 71.93
C LEU A 205 27.59 42.71 71.89
N GLN A 206 26.78 43.39 71.07
CA GLN A 206 26.74 44.87 71.05
C GLN A 206 26.27 45.46 72.38
N SER A 207 25.29 44.83 73.03
CA SER A 207 24.81 45.27 74.34
C SER A 207 25.89 45.12 75.42
N LEU A 208 26.62 44.00 75.42
CA LEU A 208 27.80 43.80 76.28
C LEU A 208 28.88 44.84 76.01
N ALA A 209 29.22 45.09 74.74
CA ALA A 209 30.19 46.10 74.37
C ALA A 209 29.77 47.52 74.79
N ARG A 210 28.47 47.86 74.78
CA ARG A 210 27.96 49.15 75.30
C ARG A 210 27.99 49.24 76.83
N GLN A 211 27.76 48.13 77.54
CA GLN A 211 27.73 48.10 79.01
C GLN A 211 29.14 48.13 79.63
N PHE A 212 30.10 47.46 78.98
CA PHE A 212 31.46 47.28 79.49
C PHE A 212 32.54 47.97 78.66
N GLY A 213 32.18 48.52 77.50
CA GLY A 213 33.07 49.36 76.71
C GLY A 213 33.26 50.71 77.39
N THR A 214 34.51 51.07 77.65
CA THR A 214 34.89 52.40 78.12
C THR A 214 34.41 53.46 77.12
N PRO A 215 33.72 54.53 77.55
CA PRO A 215 33.45 55.65 76.65
C PRO A 215 34.80 56.22 76.23
N ASN A 216 35.03 56.35 74.92
CA ASN A 216 36.18 57.11 74.44
C ASN A 216 36.00 58.54 74.96
N PRO A 217 36.89 59.07 75.83
CA PRO A 217 36.87 60.48 76.16
C PRO A 217 37.31 61.24 74.91
N GLN A 218 36.66 62.37 74.67
CA GLN A 218 37.06 63.32 73.64
C GLN A 218 38.54 63.70 73.81
N GLU A 219 39.26 63.78 72.69
CA GLU A 219 40.15 64.89 72.37
C GLU A 219 39.66 65.54 71.09
#